data_AF-A0A496VAF3-F1
#
_entry.id   AF-A0A496VAF3-F1
#
_cell.length_a   1.000
_cell.length_b   1.000
_cell.length_c   1.000
_cell.angle_alpha   90.00
_cell.angle_beta   90.00
_cell.angle_gamma   90.00
#
_symmetry.space_group_name_H-M   'P 1'
#
loop_
_entity.id
_entity.type
_entity.pdbx_description
1 polymer ?
#
loop_
_entity_poly.entity_id
_entity_poly.type
_entity_poly.pdbx_seq_one_letter_code
_entity_poly.pdbx_strand_id
1 'polypeptide(L)'
;MSAVGLAVYLGAISVVHATTDCGTVTQISQIECESLLQLYQSTNGANWEQNKGWNVTNTPCDWVGVTCDKAGVIWLVLSQNNLTGTLPNFRGLPQLQTLALNNNQLTGAIPDFSGLPKLQTLKLNQNKLTGAIPDFSGLPQLQTLELYHNQLTGAIPDFSGLPKLSDLKLSNNSLCQNPNINYGAWRKEVNKFPFCPVNQ
;
A
#
# COMPACT_ATOMS: atom_id res chain seq x y z
N MET A 1 31.43 48.12 40.05
CA MET A 1 31.66 46.74 39.55
C MET A 1 30.34 46.01 39.76
N SER A 2 29.43 46.02 38.78
CA SER A 2 29.28 45.00 37.71
C SER A 2 29.02 43.60 38.32
N ALA A 3 27.97 42.84 38.01
CA ALA A 3 27.00 42.88 36.91
C ALA A 3 25.67 42.25 37.36
N VAL A 4 24.55 42.78 36.84
CA VAL A 4 23.26 42.11 36.80
C VAL A 4 23.32 41.14 35.62
N GLY A 5 23.20 39.84 35.86
CA GLY A 5 23.14 38.83 34.81
C GLY A 5 21.82 38.94 34.05
N LEU A 6 21.87 39.33 32.78
CA LEU A 6 20.77 39.17 31.84
C LEU A 6 20.53 37.66 31.63
N ALA A 7 19.35 37.19 32.00
CA ALA A 7 18.83 35.94 31.45
C ALA A 7 18.33 36.23 30.03
N VAL A 8 19.12 35.83 29.03
CA VAL A 8 18.66 35.79 27.64
C VAL A 8 17.77 34.57 27.51
N TYR A 9 16.46 34.76 27.51
CA TYR A 9 15.52 33.75 27.03
C TYR A 9 15.69 33.63 25.52
N LEU A 10 16.50 32.65 25.08
CA LEU A 10 16.42 32.16 23.71
C LEU A 10 15.14 31.33 23.63
N GLY A 11 14.05 31.97 23.24
CA GLY A 11 12.84 31.28 22.83
C GLY A 11 13.18 30.38 21.65
N ALA A 12 13.32 29.08 21.92
CA ALA A 12 13.20 28.09 20.87
C ALA A 12 11.76 28.19 20.35
N ILE A 13 11.57 28.91 19.24
CA ILE A 13 10.35 28.76 18.45
C ILE A 13 10.44 27.34 17.91
N SER A 14 9.88 26.39 18.66
CA SER A 14 9.47 25.12 18.09
C SER A 14 8.47 25.47 17.02
N VAL A 15 8.92 25.52 15.76
CA VAL A 15 8.02 25.51 14.62
C VAL A 15 7.38 24.12 14.66
N VAL A 16 6.29 24.00 15.41
CA VAL A 16 5.34 22.91 15.22
C VAL A 16 4.93 23.01 13.76
N HIS A 17 5.53 22.16 12.93
CA HIS A 17 5.00 21.96 11.59
C HIS A 17 3.57 21.50 11.80
N ALA A 18 2.61 22.29 11.31
CA ALA A 18 1.22 21.90 11.36
C ALA A 18 1.10 20.56 10.64
N THR A 19 0.66 19.54 11.38
CA THR A 19 0.32 18.25 10.79
C THR A 19 -0.94 18.42 9.95
N THR A 20 -1.15 17.53 8.97
CA THR A 20 -2.39 17.55 8.19
C THR A 20 -3.60 17.42 9.10
N ASP A 21 -4.59 18.29 8.91
CA ASP A 21 -5.91 18.20 9.52
C ASP A 21 -6.93 17.75 8.48
N CYS A 22 -7.26 16.45 8.50
CA CYS A 22 -8.22 15.85 7.58
C CYS A 22 -9.64 16.41 7.70
N GLY A 23 -9.99 17.08 8.81
CA GLY A 23 -11.29 17.75 8.98
C GLY A 23 -11.44 19.03 8.14
N THR A 24 -10.34 19.54 7.58
CA THR A 24 -10.33 20.78 6.77
C THR A 24 -9.99 20.54 5.30
N VAL A 25 -9.72 19.28 4.91
CA VAL A 25 -9.46 18.91 3.51
C VAL A 25 -10.74 19.07 2.69
N THR A 26 -10.60 19.65 1.49
CA THR A 26 -11.73 19.89 0.58
C THR A 26 -11.64 19.12 -0.74
N GLN A 27 -10.46 18.55 -1.07
CA GLN A 27 -10.24 17.85 -2.34
C GLN A 27 -10.75 16.40 -2.33
N ILE A 28 -10.78 15.77 -1.15
CA ILE A 28 -11.22 14.39 -0.90
C ILE A 28 -11.99 14.33 0.42
N SER A 29 -12.65 13.21 0.70
CA SER A 29 -13.33 13.03 2.00
C SER A 29 -12.33 12.92 3.16
N GLN A 30 -12.80 13.24 4.38
CA GLN A 30 -12.01 13.08 5.60
C GLN A 30 -11.48 11.64 5.76
N ILE A 31 -12.31 10.63 5.45
CA ILE A 31 -11.96 9.20 5.56
C ILE A 31 -10.83 8.82 4.59
N GLU A 32 -10.85 9.36 3.36
CA GLU A 32 -9.77 9.13 2.40
C GLU A 32 -8.46 9.75 2.91
N CYS A 33 -8.51 10.98 3.42
CA CYS A 33 -7.35 11.64 4.03
C CYS A 33 -6.79 10.84 5.21
N GLU A 34 -7.65 10.37 6.12
CA GLU A 34 -7.25 9.54 7.27
C GLU A 34 -6.61 8.21 6.82
N SER A 35 -7.14 7.59 5.76
CA SER A 35 -6.58 6.36 5.19
C SER A 35 -5.18 6.58 4.60
N LEU A 36 -4.96 7.73 3.94
CA LEU A 36 -3.63 8.12 3.48
C LEU A 36 -2.69 8.35 4.67
N LEU A 37 -3.10 9.09 5.70
CA LEU A 37 -2.27 9.30 6.89
C LEU A 37 -1.97 8.00 7.64
N GLN A 38 -2.87 7.02 7.63
CA GLN A 38 -2.61 5.71 8.19
C GLN A 38 -1.47 4.99 7.44
N LEU A 39 -1.45 5.05 6.10
CA LEU A 39 -0.33 4.55 5.30
C LEU A 39 0.97 5.27 5.65
N TYR A 40 0.93 6.60 5.72
CA TYR A 40 2.07 7.42 6.11
C TYR A 40 2.65 6.97 7.46
N GLN A 41 1.80 6.81 8.47
CA GLN A 41 2.22 6.40 9.81
C GLN A 41 2.73 4.96 9.86
N SER A 42 2.02 4.01 9.24
CA SER A 42 2.35 2.58 9.32
C SER A 42 3.57 2.19 8.50
N THR A 43 3.99 3.05 7.57
CA THR A 43 5.13 2.78 6.67
C THR A 43 6.27 3.78 6.81
N ASN A 44 6.38 4.45 7.96
CA ASN A 44 7.48 5.34 8.31
C ASN A 44 7.62 6.56 7.38
N GLY A 45 6.50 7.23 7.13
CA GLY A 45 6.32 8.36 6.21
C GLY A 45 7.31 9.51 6.33
N ALA A 46 7.76 9.80 7.54
CA ALA A 46 8.75 10.85 7.78
C ALA A 46 10.10 10.55 7.11
N ASN A 47 10.40 9.29 6.80
CA ASN A 47 11.66 8.82 6.25
C ASN A 47 11.54 8.27 4.81
N TRP A 48 10.42 8.47 4.13
CA TRP A 48 10.34 8.16 2.70
C TRP A 48 11.26 9.09 1.91
N GLU A 49 11.71 8.61 0.74
CA GLU A 49 12.56 9.42 -0.16
C GLU A 49 11.80 10.64 -0.72
N GLN A 50 10.52 10.45 -0.98
CA GLN A 50 9.57 11.42 -1.51
C GLN A 50 8.30 11.40 -0.65
N ASN A 51 8.18 12.36 0.25
CA ASN A 51 7.01 12.57 1.10
C ASN A 51 6.48 14.01 1.05
N LYS A 52 6.86 14.79 0.01
CA LYS A 52 6.43 16.19 -0.09
C LYS A 52 4.91 16.30 -0.03
N GLY A 53 4.43 17.18 0.85
CA GLY A 53 3.02 17.45 1.12
C GLY A 53 2.42 16.58 2.22
N TRP A 54 2.85 15.32 2.32
CA TRP A 54 2.31 14.35 3.26
C TRP A 54 2.46 14.80 4.71
N ASN A 55 1.36 14.74 5.46
CA ASN A 55 1.29 15.12 6.87
C ASN A 55 1.80 16.55 7.17
N VAL A 56 1.71 17.45 6.18
CA VAL A 56 2.14 18.86 6.29
C VAL A 56 1.10 19.80 5.68
N THR A 57 0.49 19.45 4.54
CA THR A 57 -0.54 20.26 3.89
C THR A 57 -1.92 19.63 4.03
N ASN A 58 -2.98 20.44 3.89
CA ASN A 58 -4.36 19.95 3.80
C ASN A 58 -4.82 19.82 2.34
N THR A 59 -3.88 19.50 1.44
CA THR A 59 -4.12 19.31 0.00
C THR A 59 -3.65 17.93 -0.48
N PRO A 60 -4.34 16.84 -0.10
CA PRO A 60 -3.87 15.49 -0.38
C PRO A 60 -3.68 15.15 -1.85
N CYS A 61 -4.41 15.80 -2.75
CA CYS A 61 -4.27 15.57 -4.19
C CYS A 61 -3.03 16.22 -4.80
N ASP A 62 -2.33 17.06 -4.03
CA ASP A 62 -1.03 17.63 -4.39
C ASP A 62 0.14 16.86 -3.75
N TRP A 63 -0.14 15.87 -2.89
CA TRP A 63 0.87 15.06 -2.25
C TRP A 63 1.57 14.17 -3.28
N VAL A 64 2.88 14.01 -3.14
CA VAL A 64 3.64 13.16 -4.07
C VAL A 64 3.08 11.75 -4.06
N GLY A 65 2.78 11.23 -5.25
CA GLY A 65 2.25 9.89 -5.44
C GLY A 65 0.74 9.76 -5.30
N VAL A 66 0.01 10.83 -4.96
CA VAL A 66 -1.45 10.83 -4.90
C VAL A 66 -2.02 11.49 -6.16
N THR A 67 -2.95 10.82 -6.82
CA THR A 67 -3.76 11.41 -7.90
C THR A 67 -5.23 11.27 -7.54
N CYS A 68 -5.97 12.38 -7.62
CA CYS A 68 -7.41 12.42 -7.41
C CYS A 68 -8.17 12.71 -8.70
N ASP A 69 -9.44 12.34 -8.73
CA ASP A 69 -10.43 12.87 -9.65
C ASP A 69 -11.62 13.48 -8.89
N LYS A 70 -12.74 13.73 -9.58
CA LYS A 70 -13.95 14.27 -8.95
C LYS A 70 -14.61 13.34 -7.93
N ALA A 71 -14.28 12.05 -7.95
CA ALA A 71 -14.86 11.03 -7.08
C ALA A 71 -13.99 10.73 -5.84
N GLY A 72 -12.69 11.05 -5.88
CA GLY A 72 -11.78 10.83 -4.76
C GLY A 72 -10.36 10.45 -5.21
N VAL A 73 -9.63 9.74 -4.35
CA VAL A 73 -8.29 9.23 -4.67
C VAL A 73 -8.39 8.07 -5.66
N ILE A 74 -7.81 8.23 -6.84
CA ILE A 74 -7.83 7.19 -7.89
C ILE A 74 -6.50 6.45 -7.99
N TRP A 75 -5.35 7.12 -7.84
CA TRP A 75 -4.04 6.46 -7.88
C TRP A 75 -3.21 6.81 -6.65
N LEU A 76 -2.54 5.78 -6.13
CA LEU A 76 -1.54 5.88 -5.08
C LEU A 76 -0.27 5.16 -5.56
N VAL A 77 0.73 5.95 -5.95
CA VAL A 77 1.98 5.49 -6.57
C VAL A 77 3.16 5.98 -5.76
N LEU A 78 3.71 5.10 -4.92
CA LEU A 78 4.85 5.35 -4.03
C LEU A 78 5.93 4.28 -4.24
N SER A 79 6.11 3.85 -5.49
CA SER A 79 7.14 2.88 -5.87
C SER A 79 8.55 3.47 -5.66
N GLN A 80 9.52 2.65 -5.26
CA GLN A 80 10.92 3.09 -5.08
C GLN A 80 11.07 4.27 -4.10
N ASN A 81 10.43 4.17 -2.93
CA ASN A 81 10.29 5.31 -2.03
C ASN A 81 10.71 5.05 -0.57
N ASN A 82 11.47 3.97 -0.34
CA ASN A 82 11.98 3.57 0.97
C ASN A 82 10.89 3.36 2.05
N LEU A 83 9.66 3.00 1.67
CA LEU A 83 8.61 2.66 2.64
C LEU A 83 9.05 1.45 3.49
N THR A 84 8.96 1.56 4.81
CA THR A 84 9.31 0.49 5.77
C THR A 84 8.19 0.33 6.79
N GLY A 85 7.83 -0.90 7.17
CA GLY A 85 6.75 -1.16 8.12
C GLY A 85 5.68 -2.04 7.48
N THR A 86 4.41 -1.87 7.85
CA THR A 86 3.31 -2.74 7.42
C THR A 86 2.27 -1.98 6.61
N LEU A 87 1.66 -2.65 5.65
CA LEU A 87 0.52 -2.11 4.90
C LEU A 87 -0.71 -1.93 5.82
N PRO A 88 -1.38 -0.77 5.80
CA PRO A 88 -2.65 -0.60 6.48
C PRO A 88 -3.78 -1.23 5.66
N ASN A 89 -5.00 -1.17 6.17
CA ASN A 89 -6.18 -1.44 5.35
C ASN A 89 -6.49 -0.21 4.46
N PHE A 90 -6.95 -0.43 3.23
CA PHE A 90 -7.23 0.64 2.26
C PHE A 90 -8.74 0.90 2.02
N ARG A 91 -9.64 0.35 2.84
CA ARG A 91 -11.11 0.45 2.67
C ARG A 91 -11.64 1.89 2.58
N GLY A 92 -10.94 2.87 3.14
CA GLY A 92 -11.32 4.28 3.03
C GLY A 92 -10.96 4.93 1.69
N LEU A 93 -10.37 4.20 0.73
CA LEU A 93 -10.07 4.68 -0.63
C LEU A 93 -10.91 3.94 -1.69
N PRO A 94 -12.25 3.97 -1.63
CA PRO A 94 -13.11 3.11 -2.46
C PRO A 94 -13.02 3.38 -3.97
N GLN A 95 -12.46 4.53 -4.36
CA GLN A 95 -12.26 4.91 -5.76
C GLN A 95 -10.92 4.47 -6.34
N LEU A 96 -10.04 3.87 -5.53
CA LEU A 96 -8.69 3.54 -5.93
C LEU A 96 -8.69 2.52 -7.09
N GLN A 97 -8.01 2.91 -8.17
CA GLN A 97 -7.83 2.12 -9.40
C GLN A 97 -6.41 1.56 -9.48
N THR A 98 -5.43 2.29 -8.96
CA THR A 98 -4.02 1.89 -9.00
C THR A 98 -3.40 2.04 -7.62
N LEU A 99 -2.87 0.93 -7.10
CA LEU A 99 -2.01 0.91 -5.92
C LEU A 99 -0.64 0.33 -6.32
N ALA A 100 0.38 1.19 -6.36
CA ALA A 100 1.73 0.80 -6.70
C ALA A 100 2.69 1.18 -5.57
N LEU A 101 3.12 0.15 -4.83
CA LEU A 101 4.05 0.25 -3.69
C LEU A 101 5.27 -0.65 -3.89
N ASN A 102 5.55 -1.02 -5.13
CA ASN A 102 6.65 -1.91 -5.49
C ASN A 102 8.03 -1.27 -5.31
N ASN A 103 9.06 -2.09 -5.12
CA ASN A 103 10.43 -1.64 -4.80
C ASN A 103 10.48 -0.81 -3.52
N ASN A 104 9.97 -1.37 -2.44
CA ASN A 104 10.09 -0.78 -1.11
C ASN A 104 10.61 -1.84 -0.13
N GLN A 105 10.52 -1.56 1.17
CA GLN A 105 10.97 -2.45 2.23
C GLN A 105 9.80 -2.83 3.15
N LEU A 106 8.60 -2.92 2.59
CA LEU A 106 7.38 -3.27 3.32
C LEU A 106 7.44 -4.71 3.82
N THR A 107 6.93 -4.92 5.02
CA THR A 107 6.93 -6.18 5.76
C THR A 107 5.52 -6.55 6.21
N GLY A 108 5.35 -7.74 6.78
CA GLY A 108 4.07 -8.20 7.30
C GLY A 108 3.15 -8.75 6.21
N ALA A 109 1.90 -9.02 6.59
CA ALA A 109 0.91 -9.61 5.70
C ALA A 109 0.34 -8.59 4.70
N ILE A 110 -0.08 -9.09 3.54
CA ILE A 110 -0.90 -8.34 2.60
C ILE A 110 -2.31 -8.18 3.21
N PRO A 111 -2.86 -6.96 3.32
CA PRO A 111 -4.17 -6.73 3.91
C PRO A 111 -5.30 -7.18 2.95
N ASP A 112 -6.51 -7.26 3.49
CA ASP A 112 -7.72 -7.46 2.69
C ASP A 112 -8.05 -6.20 1.86
N PHE A 113 -8.32 -6.41 0.57
CA PHE A 113 -8.67 -5.37 -0.40
C PHE A 113 -10.13 -5.40 -0.85
N SER A 114 -11.00 -6.20 -0.23
CA SER A 114 -12.44 -6.30 -0.56
C SER A 114 -13.20 -4.97 -0.63
N GLY A 115 -12.69 -3.92 0.03
CA GLY A 115 -13.23 -2.55 -0.03
C GLY A 115 -12.79 -1.72 -1.24
N LEU A 116 -12.03 -2.28 -2.19
CA LEU A 116 -11.51 -1.57 -3.36
C LEU A 116 -12.13 -2.10 -4.68
N PRO A 117 -13.45 -1.96 -4.89
CA PRO A 117 -14.15 -2.58 -6.02
C PRO A 117 -13.70 -2.05 -7.39
N LYS A 118 -13.00 -0.91 -7.42
CA LYS A 118 -12.49 -0.28 -8.64
C LYS A 118 -11.02 -0.58 -8.92
N LEU A 119 -10.34 -1.35 -8.08
CA LEU A 119 -8.91 -1.60 -8.23
C LEU A 119 -8.63 -2.40 -9.51
N GLN A 120 -7.74 -1.88 -10.34
CA GLN A 120 -7.34 -2.45 -11.63
C GLN A 120 -5.89 -2.92 -11.59
N THR A 121 -5.02 -2.18 -10.89
CA THR A 121 -3.60 -2.47 -10.80
C THR A 121 -3.16 -2.53 -9.34
N LEU A 122 -2.62 -3.68 -8.93
CA LEU A 122 -1.98 -3.87 -7.63
C LEU A 122 -0.53 -4.33 -7.81
N LYS A 123 0.42 -3.48 -7.42
CA LYS A 123 1.86 -3.78 -7.49
C LYS A 123 2.49 -3.69 -6.11
N LEU A 124 2.80 -4.86 -5.55
CA LEU A 124 3.47 -5.02 -4.26
C LEU A 124 4.80 -5.79 -4.38
N ASN A 125 5.23 -6.07 -5.62
CA ASN A 125 6.46 -6.78 -5.91
C ASN A 125 7.72 -6.06 -5.39
N GLN A 126 8.80 -6.81 -5.20
CA GLN A 126 10.09 -6.29 -4.69
C GLN A 126 9.91 -5.59 -3.34
N ASN A 127 9.38 -6.34 -2.37
CA ASN A 127 9.23 -5.95 -0.97
C ASN A 127 9.69 -7.13 -0.07
N LYS A 128 9.38 -7.05 1.23
CA LYS A 128 9.65 -8.10 2.23
C LYS A 128 8.34 -8.61 2.85
N LEU A 129 7.25 -8.62 2.07
CA LEU A 129 5.92 -9.05 2.54
C LEU A 129 5.92 -10.56 2.82
N THR A 130 5.20 -10.96 3.85
CA THR A 130 5.15 -12.33 4.40
C THR A 130 3.71 -12.83 4.49
N GLY A 131 3.51 -14.11 4.80
CA GLY A 131 2.18 -14.68 5.01
C GLY A 131 1.47 -15.04 3.71
N ALA A 132 0.19 -15.39 3.81
CA ALA A 132 -0.61 -15.84 2.68
C ALA A 132 -1.03 -14.69 1.75
N ILE A 133 -1.25 -15.02 0.48
CA ILE A 133 -1.96 -14.14 -0.44
C ILE A 133 -3.44 -14.12 0.00
N PRO A 134 -4.04 -12.94 0.26
CA PRO A 134 -5.44 -12.85 0.65
C PRO A 134 -6.36 -13.20 -0.51
N ASP A 135 -7.63 -13.45 -0.20
CA ASP A 135 -8.66 -13.61 -1.22
C ASP A 135 -8.90 -12.28 -1.96
N PHE A 136 -8.86 -12.33 -3.29
CA PHE A 136 -9.12 -11.20 -4.17
C PHE A 136 -10.47 -11.30 -4.88
N SER A 137 -11.32 -12.28 -4.56
CA SER A 137 -12.65 -12.46 -5.16
C SER A 137 -13.52 -11.18 -5.17
N GLY A 138 -13.31 -10.26 -4.23
CA GLY A 138 -13.94 -8.94 -4.16
C GLY A 138 -13.39 -7.87 -5.11
N LEU A 139 -12.46 -8.19 -6.02
CA LEU A 139 -11.80 -7.25 -6.94
C LEU A 139 -12.19 -7.50 -8.42
N PRO A 140 -13.45 -7.24 -8.82
CA PRO A 140 -13.95 -7.59 -10.14
C PRO A 140 -13.30 -6.81 -11.29
N GLN A 141 -12.58 -5.73 -10.98
CA GLN A 141 -11.91 -4.88 -11.97
C GLN A 141 -10.41 -5.16 -12.10
N LEU A 142 -9.86 -6.06 -11.29
CA LEU A 142 -8.41 -6.30 -11.23
C LEU A 142 -7.91 -6.86 -12.56
N GLN A 143 -6.91 -6.21 -13.14
CA GLN A 143 -6.29 -6.55 -14.42
C GLN A 143 -4.84 -6.98 -14.24
N THR A 144 -4.11 -6.31 -13.34
CA THR A 144 -2.70 -6.54 -13.07
C THR A 144 -2.46 -6.82 -11.59
N LEU A 145 -1.84 -7.96 -11.29
CA LEU A 145 -1.41 -8.34 -9.95
C LEU A 145 0.07 -8.75 -9.96
N GLU A 146 0.92 -7.90 -9.39
CA GLU A 146 2.37 -8.15 -9.27
C GLU A 146 2.78 -8.30 -7.81
N LEU A 147 3.11 -9.54 -7.41
CA LEU A 147 3.53 -9.89 -6.04
C LEU A 147 4.94 -10.51 -5.99
N TYR A 148 5.62 -10.62 -7.13
CA TYR A 148 6.91 -11.27 -7.27
C TYR A 148 8.03 -10.63 -6.40
N HIS A 149 9.07 -11.39 -6.06
CA HIS A 149 10.14 -10.94 -5.15
C HIS A 149 9.59 -10.44 -3.80
N ASN A 150 8.97 -11.35 -3.06
CA ASN A 150 8.56 -11.18 -1.67
C ASN A 150 8.88 -12.47 -0.88
N GLN A 151 8.37 -12.58 0.35
CA GLN A 151 8.50 -13.74 1.23
C GLN A 151 7.12 -14.37 1.52
N LEU A 152 6.19 -14.28 0.57
CA LEU A 152 4.84 -14.82 0.72
C LEU A 152 4.87 -16.34 0.78
N THR A 153 3.97 -16.91 1.57
CA THR A 153 3.91 -18.34 1.89
C THR A 153 2.50 -18.88 1.70
N GLY A 154 2.37 -20.21 1.70
CA GLY A 154 1.05 -20.87 1.66
C GLY A 154 0.52 -21.05 0.24
N ALA A 155 -0.74 -21.48 0.17
CA ALA A 155 -1.38 -21.85 -1.09
C ALA A 155 -1.64 -20.62 -1.98
N ILE A 156 -1.38 -20.78 -3.27
CA ILE A 156 -1.80 -19.81 -4.29
C ILE A 156 -3.34 -19.87 -4.38
N PRO A 157 -4.06 -18.75 -4.15
CA PRO A 157 -5.52 -18.73 -4.17
C PRO A 157 -6.06 -18.94 -5.59
N ASP A 158 -7.35 -19.26 -5.68
CA ASP A 158 -8.01 -19.38 -6.97
C ASP A 158 -8.28 -18.00 -7.57
N PHE A 159 -7.66 -17.71 -8.72
CA PHE A 159 -7.87 -16.47 -9.46
C PHE A 159 -8.96 -16.60 -10.54
N SER A 160 -9.63 -17.75 -10.65
CA SER A 160 -10.71 -17.96 -11.64
C SER A 160 -11.89 -16.99 -11.44
N GLY A 161 -12.09 -16.50 -10.21
CA GLY A 161 -13.09 -15.49 -9.86
C GLY A 161 -12.74 -14.05 -10.26
N LEU A 162 -11.58 -13.81 -10.90
CA LEU A 162 -11.14 -12.49 -11.33
C LEU A 162 -11.31 -12.34 -12.85
N PRO A 163 -12.48 -11.86 -13.34
CA PRO A 163 -12.85 -11.95 -14.75
C PRO A 163 -12.00 -11.07 -15.68
N LYS A 164 -11.28 -10.09 -15.14
CA LYS A 164 -10.46 -9.14 -15.91
C LYS A 164 -8.96 -9.34 -15.75
N LEU A 165 -8.53 -10.28 -14.90
CA LEU A 165 -7.11 -10.47 -14.63
C LEU A 165 -6.42 -10.96 -15.91
N SER A 166 -5.34 -10.28 -16.28
CA SER A 166 -4.61 -10.52 -17.54
C SER A 166 -3.09 -10.45 -17.39
N ASP A 167 -2.58 -9.84 -16.32
CA ASP A 167 -1.18 -9.94 -15.90
C ASP A 167 -1.09 -10.41 -14.44
N LEU A 168 -0.43 -11.54 -14.21
CA LEU A 168 -0.19 -12.14 -12.90
C LEU A 168 1.29 -12.52 -12.78
N LYS A 169 1.96 -11.99 -11.77
CA LYS A 169 3.38 -12.28 -11.48
C LYS A 169 3.56 -12.62 -10.01
N LEU A 170 3.90 -13.87 -9.73
CA LEU A 170 4.05 -14.43 -8.39
C LEU A 170 5.47 -14.90 -8.09
N SER A 171 6.30 -15.09 -9.12
CA SER A 171 7.65 -15.67 -9.01
C SER A 171 8.51 -15.10 -7.86
N ASN A 172 9.48 -15.87 -7.37
CA ASN A 172 10.36 -15.47 -6.27
C ASN A 172 9.57 -15.15 -4.98
N ASN A 173 8.79 -16.14 -4.55
CA ASN A 173 8.11 -16.25 -3.26
C ASN A 173 8.20 -17.70 -2.77
N SER A 174 7.74 -17.98 -1.56
CA SER A 174 7.67 -19.32 -0.95
C SER A 174 6.26 -19.91 -1.00
N LEU A 175 5.56 -19.67 -2.11
CA LEU A 175 4.18 -20.13 -2.34
C LEU A 175 4.15 -21.59 -2.79
N CYS A 176 2.97 -22.19 -2.72
CA CYS A 176 2.74 -23.55 -3.20
C CYS A 176 1.42 -23.70 -3.95
N GLN A 177 1.34 -24.69 -4.84
CA GLN A 177 0.15 -25.01 -5.61
C GLN A 177 -0.85 -25.77 -4.73
N ASN A 178 -2.12 -25.35 -4.76
CA ASN A 178 -3.21 -26.14 -4.21
C ASN A 178 -3.63 -27.20 -5.25
N PRO A 179 -3.50 -28.51 -4.95
CA PRO A 179 -3.82 -29.57 -5.93
C PRO A 179 -5.31 -29.63 -6.31
N ASN A 180 -6.19 -28.99 -5.54
CA ASN A 180 -7.64 -28.97 -5.77
C ASN A 180 -8.11 -27.79 -6.65
N ILE A 181 -7.21 -26.88 -7.05
CA ILE A 181 -7.54 -25.70 -7.86
C ILE A 181 -7.11 -25.91 -9.31
N ASN A 182 -8.00 -25.60 -10.25
CA ASN A 182 -7.66 -25.49 -11.67
C ASN A 182 -7.29 -24.05 -12.01
N TYR A 183 -5.98 -23.76 -12.02
CA TYR A 183 -5.46 -22.42 -12.30
C TYR A 183 -5.65 -21.95 -13.76
N GLY A 184 -6.19 -22.79 -14.66
CA GLY A 184 -6.59 -22.40 -16.02
C GLY A 184 -5.49 -21.64 -16.79
N ALA A 185 -5.78 -20.40 -17.18
CA ALA A 185 -4.86 -19.51 -17.89
C ALA A 185 -3.55 -19.24 -17.12
N TRP A 186 -3.57 -19.35 -15.79
CA TRP A 186 -2.44 -19.07 -14.91
C TRP A 186 -1.50 -20.25 -14.68
N ARG A 187 -1.79 -21.41 -15.27
CA ARG A 187 -0.98 -22.63 -15.08
C ARG A 187 0.51 -22.41 -15.37
N LYS A 188 0.87 -21.58 -16.37
CA LYS A 188 2.29 -21.27 -16.67
C LYS A 188 2.98 -20.52 -15.52
N GLU A 189 2.28 -19.64 -14.83
CA GLU A 189 2.83 -18.90 -13.69
C GLU A 189 2.87 -19.78 -12.43
N VAL A 190 1.81 -20.56 -12.20
CA VAL A 190 1.63 -21.38 -11.00
C VAL A 190 2.47 -22.66 -10.99
N ASN A 191 2.72 -23.27 -12.15
CA ASN A 191 3.55 -24.49 -12.25
C ASN A 191 5.02 -24.28 -11.83
N LYS A 192 5.45 -23.02 -11.62
CA LYS A 192 6.79 -22.69 -11.13
C LYS A 192 6.98 -22.99 -9.65
N PHE A 193 5.89 -23.25 -8.92
CA PHE A 193 5.89 -23.48 -7.47
C PHE A 193 5.74 -24.98 -7.15
N PRO A 194 6.22 -25.45 -5.99
CA PRO A 194 5.95 -26.81 -5.52
C PRO A 194 4.46 -26.99 -5.14
N PHE A 195 3.98 -28.22 -5.00
CA PHE A 195 2.67 -28.48 -4.38
C PHE A 195 2.70 -28.19 -2.87
N CYS A 196 1.56 -27.76 -2.32
CA CYS A 196 1.46 -27.56 -0.88
C CYS A 196 1.59 -28.89 -0.12
N PRO A 197 2.14 -28.88 1.11
CA PRO A 197 2.15 -30.06 1.97
C PRO A 197 0.71 -30.53 2.25
N VAL A 198 0.50 -31.83 2.32
CA VAL A 198 -0.83 -32.46 2.43
C VAL A 198 -1.52 -32.21 3.80
N ASN A 199 -0.85 -31.53 4.74
CA ASN A 199 -1.26 -31.41 6.15
C ASN A 199 -1.24 -29.95 6.69
N GLN A 200 -1.56 -28.94 5.89
CA GLN A 200 -1.81 -27.57 6.40
C GLN A 200 -3.29 -27.26 6.42
#